data_AF-A0A652L353-F1
#
_entry.id   AF-A0A652L353-F1
#
_cell.length_a   1.000
_cell.length_b   1.000
_cell.length_c   1.000
_cell.angle_alpha   90.00
_cell.angle_beta   90.00
_cell.angle_gamma   90.00
#
_symmetry.space_group_name_H-M   'P 1'
#
loop_
_entity.id
_entity.type
_entity.pdbx_description
1 polymer ?
#
loop_
_entity_poly.entity_id
_entity_poly.type
_entity_poly.pdbx_seq_one_letter_code
_entity_poly.pdbx_strand_id
1 'polypeptide(L)'
;MTLFIDPPTWPGHGRMWSHLVSDVSHEELHAFAASIGAPPRAFERDHYDIPSERYADAVAAGAVEIGSKELVRRITEAGLRRPKGRPAPGEALPRQDV
;
A
#
# COMPACT_ATOMS: atom_id res chain seq x y z
N MET A 1 -8.68 -5.34 12.78
CA MET A 1 -8.45 -4.99 11.37
C MET A 1 -7.03 -5.39 11.04
N THR A 2 -6.80 -5.96 9.85
CA THR A 2 -5.53 -6.62 9.53
C THR A 2 -4.83 -5.84 8.44
N LEU A 3 -3.66 -5.30 8.75
CA LEU A 3 -2.78 -4.69 7.77
C LEU A 3 -1.81 -5.76 7.25
N PHE A 4 -1.42 -5.65 6.00
CA PHE A 4 -0.54 -6.63 5.36
C PHE A 4 0.74 -5.96 4.87
N ILE A 5 1.87 -6.62 5.10
CA ILE A 5 3.19 -6.17 4.66
C ILE A 5 3.91 -7.30 3.91
N ASP A 6 4.63 -6.98 2.84
CA ASP A 6 5.52 -7.96 2.20
C ASP A 6 6.96 -7.90 2.74
N PRO A 7 7.76 -8.98 2.61
CA PRO A 7 9.17 -8.92 2.99
C PRO A 7 9.90 -7.84 2.18
N PRO A 8 10.95 -7.19 2.72
CA PRO A 8 11.62 -6.09 2.05
C PRO A 8 12.52 -6.61 0.91
N THR A 9 11.91 -6.98 -0.22
CA THR A 9 12.59 -7.56 -1.39
C THR A 9 12.65 -6.64 -2.59
N TRP A 10 12.08 -5.43 -2.49
CA TRP A 10 12.10 -4.45 -3.58
C TRP A 10 13.29 -3.51 -3.47
N PRO A 11 14.23 -3.50 -4.44
CA PRO A 11 15.38 -2.60 -4.40
C PRO A 11 14.99 -1.19 -4.89
N GLY A 12 15.45 -0.16 -4.17
CA GLY A 12 15.25 1.24 -4.58
C GLY A 12 16.05 2.22 -3.73
N HIS A 13 16.62 3.27 -4.34
CA HIS A 13 17.36 4.32 -3.63
C HIS A 13 18.46 3.80 -2.67
N GLY A 14 19.14 2.70 -3.03
CA GLY A 14 20.22 2.12 -2.21
C GLY A 14 19.76 1.32 -0.98
N ARG A 15 18.47 0.97 -0.88
CA ARG A 15 17.92 0.13 0.19
C ARG A 15 16.82 -0.81 -0.33
N MET A 16 16.36 -1.67 0.57
CA MET A 16 15.25 -2.57 0.32
C MET A 16 13.95 -2.01 0.87
N TRP A 17 12.83 -2.37 0.24
CA TRP A 17 11.51 -1.84 0.55
C TRP A 17 10.47 -2.95 0.62
N SER A 18 9.54 -2.74 1.52
CA SER A 18 8.28 -3.45 1.67
C SER A 18 7.12 -2.55 1.24
N HIS A 19 6.00 -3.18 0.91
CA HIS A 19 4.71 -2.54 0.67
C HIS A 19 3.77 -2.89 1.81
N LEU A 20 3.15 -1.87 2.38
CA LEU A 20 2.14 -2.00 3.43
C LEU A 20 0.76 -1.61 2.86
N VAL A 21 -0.25 -2.46 3.09
CA VAL A 21 -1.62 -2.23 2.60
C VAL A 21 -2.69 -2.59 3.62
N SER A 22 -3.91 -2.14 3.32
CA SER A 22 -5.16 -2.59 3.91
C SER A 22 -6.03 -3.24 2.81
N ASP A 23 -6.82 -4.26 3.17
CA ASP A 23 -7.90 -4.79 2.33
C ASP A 23 -9.30 -4.27 2.73
N VAL A 24 -9.36 -3.25 3.60
CA VAL A 24 -10.61 -2.65 4.08
C VAL A 24 -10.72 -1.17 3.70
N SER A 25 -9.73 -0.33 4.02
CA SER A 25 -9.75 1.10 3.68
C SER A 25 -8.37 1.75 3.69
N HIS A 26 -8.21 2.84 2.93
CA HIS A 26 -7.00 3.66 3.01
C HIS A 26 -6.94 4.46 4.33
N GLU A 27 -8.08 4.75 4.97
CA GLU A 27 -8.12 5.47 6.24
C GLU A 27 -7.36 4.74 7.35
N GLU A 28 -7.62 3.43 7.52
CA GLU A 28 -6.88 2.66 8.52
C GLU A 28 -5.41 2.48 8.15
N LEU A 29 -5.12 2.41 6.85
CA LEU A 29 -3.74 2.32 6.36
C LEU A 29 -2.97 3.59 6.71
N HIS A 30 -3.57 4.76 6.53
CA HIS A 30 -2.98 6.04 6.93
C HIS A 30 -2.78 6.12 8.45
N ALA A 31 -3.76 5.70 9.24
CA ALA A 31 -3.66 5.71 10.70
C ALA A 31 -2.54 4.77 11.21
N PHE A 32 -2.46 3.56 10.66
CA PHE A 32 -1.41 2.60 11.00
C PHE A 32 -0.03 3.12 10.57
N ALA A 33 0.11 3.62 9.34
CA ALA A 33 1.37 4.16 8.82
C ALA A 33 1.87 5.33 9.69
N ALA A 34 0.98 6.23 10.11
CA ALA A 34 1.31 7.32 11.03
C ALA A 34 1.80 6.80 12.39
N SER A 35 1.17 5.73 12.93
CA SER A 35 1.56 5.14 14.22
C SER A 35 2.97 4.55 14.22
N ILE A 36 3.45 4.05 13.07
CA ILE A 36 4.82 3.54 12.90
C ILE A 36 5.79 4.61 12.36
N GLY A 37 5.36 5.87 12.28
CA GLY A 37 6.18 7.00 11.84
C GLY A 37 6.49 7.05 10.34
N ALA A 38 5.70 6.36 9.50
CA ALA A 38 5.82 6.47 8.05
C ALA A 38 5.26 7.84 7.59
N PRO A 39 6.01 8.62 6.80
CA PRO A 39 5.56 9.94 6.38
C PRO A 39 4.45 9.84 5.33
N PRO A 40 3.48 10.78 5.26
CA PRO A 40 2.39 10.74 4.27
C PRO A 40 2.86 10.63 2.82
N ARG A 41 4.03 11.19 2.49
CA ARG A 41 4.64 11.11 1.16
C ARG A 41 5.11 9.71 0.74
N ALA A 42 5.13 8.74 1.64
CA ALA A 42 5.43 7.35 1.33
C ALA A 42 4.19 6.59 0.82
N PHE A 43 3.02 7.23 0.80
CA PHE A 43 1.82 6.66 0.23
C PHE A 43 1.81 6.78 -1.30
N GLU A 44 1.76 5.63 -1.98
CA GLU A 44 1.78 5.50 -3.43
C GLU A 44 0.43 5.00 -3.95
N ARG A 45 -0.60 5.84 -3.79
CA ARG A 45 -1.99 5.69 -4.28
C ARG A 45 -2.83 4.61 -3.60
N ASP A 46 -2.24 3.48 -3.21
CA ASP A 46 -2.94 2.37 -2.55
C ASP A 46 -2.10 1.56 -1.54
N HIS A 47 -0.83 1.93 -1.36
CA HIS A 47 0.08 1.30 -0.41
C HIS A 47 1.05 2.32 0.16
N TYR A 48 1.71 1.96 1.26
CA TYR A 48 2.90 2.67 1.74
C TYR A 48 4.17 1.91 1.39
N ASP A 49 5.18 2.63 0.91
CA ASP A 49 6.55 2.13 0.80
C ASP A 49 7.25 2.23 2.16
N ILE A 50 7.60 1.07 2.73
CA ILE A 50 8.25 0.94 4.04
C ILE A 50 9.70 0.51 3.84
N PRO A 51 10.70 1.30 4.29
CA PRO A 51 12.09 0.90 4.17
C PRO A 51 12.39 -0.33 5.06
N SER A 52 13.35 -1.16 4.65
CA SER A 52 13.75 -2.39 5.36
C SER A 52 13.96 -2.19 6.86
N GLU A 53 14.53 -1.05 7.25
CA GLU A 53 14.79 -0.73 8.66
C GLU A 53 13.52 -0.63 9.53
N ARG A 54 12.35 -0.37 8.93
CA ARG A 54 11.05 -0.23 9.61
C ARG A 54 10.11 -1.43 9.43
N TYR A 55 10.52 -2.43 8.65
CA TYR A 55 9.71 -3.62 8.43
C TYR A 55 9.38 -4.33 9.76
N ALA A 56 10.38 -4.48 10.64
CA ALA A 56 10.19 -5.10 11.95
C ALA A 56 9.23 -4.30 12.84
N ASP A 57 9.27 -2.96 12.78
CA ASP A 57 8.33 -2.09 13.52
C ASP A 57 6.89 -2.30 13.04
N ALA A 58 6.67 -2.44 11.73
CA ALA A 58 5.35 -2.71 11.17
C ALA A 58 4.80 -4.07 11.63
N VAL A 59 5.62 -5.12 11.62
CA VAL A 59 5.23 -6.45 12.12
C VAL A 59 4.95 -6.40 13.63
N ALA A 60 5.82 -5.73 14.41
CA ALA A 60 5.62 -5.56 15.85
C ALA A 60 4.35 -4.75 16.19
N ALA A 61 3.96 -3.80 15.33
CA ALA A 61 2.72 -3.04 15.45
C ALA A 61 1.47 -3.83 15.00
N GLY A 62 1.64 -5.06 14.49
CA GLY A 62 0.53 -5.96 14.16
C GLY A 62 0.23 -6.11 12.67
N ALA A 63 1.10 -5.61 11.77
CA ALA A 63 1.00 -5.96 10.36
C ALA A 63 1.35 -7.45 10.15
N VAL A 64 0.56 -8.13 9.33
CA VAL A 64 0.75 -9.54 9.00
C VAL A 64 1.61 -9.64 7.75
N GLU A 65 2.73 -10.35 7.86
CA GLU A 65 3.58 -10.63 6.69
C GLU A 65 2.85 -11.57 5.72
N ILE A 66 2.83 -11.18 4.43
CA ILE A 66 2.37 -12.00 3.31
C ILE A 66 3.25 -11.76 2.07
N GLY A 67 3.17 -12.63 1.06
CA GLY A 67 3.88 -12.38 -0.20
C GLY A 67 3.28 -11.23 -1.02
N SER A 68 4.10 -10.50 -1.78
CA SER A 68 3.64 -9.37 -2.63
C SER A 68 2.52 -9.75 -3.61
N LYS A 69 2.51 -10.98 -4.12
CA LYS A 69 1.43 -11.47 -5.01
C LYS A 69 0.09 -11.57 -4.28
N GLU A 70 0.11 -12.07 -3.05
CA GLU A 70 -1.07 -12.18 -2.20
C GLU A 70 -1.57 -10.79 -1.78
N LEU A 71 -0.63 -9.88 -1.49
CA LEU A 71 -0.92 -8.48 -1.19
C LEU A 71 -1.69 -7.82 -2.34
N VAL A 72 -1.18 -7.92 -3.57
CA VAL A 72 -1.85 -7.39 -4.76
C VAL A 72 -3.21 -8.04 -4.99
N ARG A 73 -3.34 -9.35 -4.77
CA ARG A 73 -4.61 -10.07 -4.88
C ARG A 73 -5.67 -9.49 -3.93
N ARG A 74 -5.33 -9.34 -2.65
CA ARG A 74 -6.25 -8.81 -1.61
C ARG A 74 -6.74 -7.40 -1.91
N ILE A 75 -5.84 -6.46 -2.23
CA ILE A 75 -6.26 -5.08 -2.54
C ILE A 75 -7.04 -4.97 -3.86
N THR A 76 -6.85 -5.93 -4.76
CA THR A 76 -7.65 -6.02 -6.00
C THR A 76 -9.05 -6.51 -5.69
N GLU A 77 -9.20 -7.57 -4.89
CA GLU A 77 -10.48 -8.11 -4.44
C GLU A 77 -11.25 -7.10 -3.57
N ALA A 78 -10.54 -6.30 -2.76
CA ALA A 78 -11.11 -5.21 -1.98
C ALA A 78 -11.52 -3.98 -2.81
N GLY A 79 -11.18 -3.93 -4.11
CA GLY A 79 -11.44 -2.75 -4.95
C GLY A 79 -10.58 -1.52 -4.59
N LEU A 80 -9.51 -1.70 -3.80
CA LEU A 80 -8.61 -0.64 -3.35
C LEU A 80 -7.42 -0.41 -4.28
N ARG A 81 -7.09 -1.36 -5.17
CA ARG A 81 -5.98 -1.21 -6.12
C ARG A 81 -6.14 0.05 -7.00
N ARG A 82 -5.10 0.87 -7.07
CA ARG A 82 -4.95 2.09 -7.89
C ARG A 82 -3.62 2.07 -8.66
N PRO A 83 -3.47 1.29 -9.73
CA PRO A 83 -2.22 1.19 -10.47
C PRO A 83 -1.93 2.50 -11.22
N LYS A 84 -0.64 2.84 -11.39
CA LYS A 84 -0.21 4.00 -12.19
C LYS A 84 -0.76 3.89 -13.62
N GLY A 85 -1.31 4.98 -14.15
CA GLY A 85 -1.87 5.04 -15.51
C GLY A 85 -3.31 4.53 -15.66
N ARG A 86 -3.96 4.05 -14.58
CA ARG A 86 -5.41 3.76 -14.59
C ARG A 86 -6.17 4.85 -13.82
N PRO A 87 -7.24 5.44 -14.40
CA PRO A 87 -8.13 6.35 -13.67
C PRO A 87 -8.80 5.64 -12.49
N ALA A 88 -9.12 6.37 -11.43
CA ALA A 88 -9.95 5.83 -10.35
C ALA A 88 -11.35 5.47 -10.89
N PRO A 89 -12.00 4.38 -10.42
CA PRO A 89 -13.38 4.10 -10.78
C PRO A 89 -14.26 5.27 -10.30
N GLY A 90 -14.74 6.09 -11.23
CA GLY A 90 -15.49 7.32 -10.95
C GLY A 90 -15.06 8.53 -11.79
N GLU A 91 -13.84 8.50 -12.34
CA GLU A 91 -13.32 9.57 -13.21
C GLU A 91 -13.37 9.14 -14.68
N ALA A 92 -14.55 8.76 -15.15
CA ALA A 92 -14.79 8.68 -16.59
C ALA A 92 -14.95 10.12 -17.10
N LEU A 93 -13.91 10.65 -17.73
CA LEU A 93 -13.98 11.92 -18.47
C LEU A 93 -15.17 11.88 -19.42
N PRO A 94 -16.00 12.95 -19.49
CA PRO A 94 -17.12 12.99 -20.42
C PRO A 94 -16.60 12.78 -21.84
N ARG A 95 -17.21 11.82 -22.55
CA ARG A 95 -16.99 11.65 -23.99
C ARG A 95 -17.42 12.95 -24.67
N GLN A 96 -16.45 13.64 -25.25
CA GLN A 96 -16.73 14.73 -26.19
C GLN A 96 -17.03 14.03 -27.51
N ASP A 97 -18.31 13.74 -27.75
CA ASP A 97 -18.79 13.36 -29.07
C ASP A 97 -18.82 14.64 -29.92
N VAL A 98 -18.04 14.66 -31.01
CA VAL A 98 -18.08 15.66 -32.10
C VAL A 98 -18.83 15.10 -33.29
#